data_AF-A0A6S5RNQ4-F1
#
_entry.id   AF-A0A6S5RNQ4-F1
#
_cell.length_a   1.000
_cell.length_b   1.000
_cell.length_c   1.000
_cell.angle_alpha   90.00
_cell.angle_beta   90.00
_cell.angle_gamma   90.00
#
_symmetry.space_group_name_H-M   'P 1'
#
loop_
_entity.id
_entity.type
_entity.pdbx_description
1 polymer ?
#
loop_
_entity_poly.entity_id
_entity_poly.type
_entity_poly.pdbx_seq_one_letter_code
_entity_poly.pdbx_strand_id
1 'polypeptide(L)'
;MDYLKLAAKLLEHDAARSTPFHEGLAAVLQNRVEGTLVTSPYASGSVEDDAFFAGRMRAHNEFRNLLIEHNGDRSSAIAKLQLLAGQHGRRVA
;
A
#
# COMPACT_ATOMS: atom_id res chain seq x y z
N MET A 1 6.27 -6.03 7.32
CA MET A 1 6.63 -5.97 5.88
C MET A 1 7.18 -4.57 5.57
N ASP A 2 8.00 -4.37 4.53
CA ASP A 2 8.39 -3.02 4.12
C ASP A 2 7.33 -2.45 3.16
N TYR A 3 6.39 -1.67 3.72
CA TYR A 3 5.24 -1.14 2.97
C TYR A 3 5.60 -0.03 2.00
N LEU A 4 6.70 0.70 2.22
CA LEU A 4 7.18 1.71 1.28
C LEU A 4 7.76 1.06 0.03
N LYS A 5 8.50 -0.05 0.19
CA LYS A 5 8.94 -0.86 -0.97
C LYS A 5 7.77 -1.45 -1.74
N LEU A 6 6.75 -1.95 -1.04
CA LEU A 6 5.54 -2.47 -1.70
C LEU A 6 4.79 -1.35 -2.44
N ALA A 7 4.66 -0.17 -1.83
CA ALA A 7 4.07 1.00 -2.49
C ALA A 7 4.82 1.38 -3.77
N ALA A 8 6.15 1.43 -3.71
CA ALA A 8 6.98 1.70 -4.89
C ALA A 8 6.82 0.61 -5.96
N LYS A 9 6.73 -0.66 -5.56
CA LYS A 9 6.52 -1.79 -6.48
C LYS A 9 5.17 -1.70 -7.21
N LEU A 10 4.09 -1.33 -6.51
CA LEU A 10 2.78 -1.14 -7.12
C LEU A 10 2.73 0.03 -8.11
N LEU A 11 3.64 0.98 -7.98
CA LEU A 11 3.73 2.19 -8.81
C LEU A 11 4.86 2.11 -9.84
N GLU A 12 5.52 0.96 -10.03
CA GLU A 12 6.76 0.87 -10.83
C GLU A 12 6.59 1.25 -12.31
N HIS A 13 5.36 1.25 -12.81
CA HIS A 13 5.00 1.65 -14.17
C HIS A 13 4.23 2.98 -14.24
N ASP A 14 4.02 3.64 -13.10
CA ASP A 14 3.34 4.94 -13.03
C ASP A 14 4.36 6.10 -13.14
N ALA A 15 3.86 7.31 -13.41
CA ALA A 15 4.68 8.51 -13.28
C ALA A 15 5.18 8.69 -11.84
N ALA A 16 6.38 9.26 -11.69
CA ALA A 16 7.00 9.48 -10.39
C ALA A 16 6.07 10.24 -9.42
N ARG A 17 5.98 9.74 -8.19
CA ARG A 17 5.17 10.33 -7.12
C ARG A 17 6.06 10.80 -5.97
N SER A 18 5.53 11.73 -5.18
CA SER A 18 6.22 12.29 -4.03
C SER A 18 6.29 11.30 -2.86
N THR A 19 7.23 11.51 -1.94
CA THR A 19 7.35 10.68 -0.73
C THR A 19 6.06 10.63 0.11
N PRO A 20 5.36 11.75 0.40
CA PRO A 20 4.08 11.71 1.13
C PRO A 20 3.04 10.80 0.46
N PHE A 21 2.99 10.78 -0.87
CA PHE A 21 2.09 9.91 -1.61
C PHE A 21 2.41 8.42 -1.38
N HIS A 22 3.69 8.06 -1.43
CA HIS A 22 4.13 6.69 -1.15
C HIS A 22 3.81 6.28 0.30
N GLU A 23 3.99 7.19 1.26
CA GLU A 23 3.67 6.96 2.66
C GLU A 23 2.17 6.77 2.89
N GLY A 24 1.33 7.57 2.24
CA GLY A 24 -0.13 7.41 2.31
C GLY A 24 -0.59 6.08 1.72
N LEU A 25 0.02 5.66 0.61
CA LEU A 25 -0.25 4.37 -0.01
C LEU A 25 0.19 3.22 0.94
N ALA A 26 1.39 3.31 1.49
CA ALA A 26 1.94 2.35 2.44
C ALA A 26 1.10 2.24 3.73
N ALA A 27 0.61 3.35 4.27
CA ALA A 27 -0.25 3.41 5.44
C ALA A 27 -1.52 2.56 5.29
N VAL A 28 -2.17 2.63 4.13
CA VAL A 28 -3.35 1.81 3.84
C VAL A 28 -2.98 0.35 3.69
N LEU A 29 -1.90 0.03 2.98
CA LEU A 29 -1.46 -1.36 2.84
C LEU A 29 -1.12 -1.99 4.19
N GLN A 30 -0.45 -1.25 5.07
CA GLN A 30 -0.18 -1.69 6.43
C GLN A 30 -1.47 -1.95 7.21
N ASN A 31 -2.45 -1.04 7.12
CA ASN A 31 -3.75 -1.28 7.74
C ASN A 31 -4.44 -2.53 7.20
N ARG A 32 -4.40 -2.77 5.88
CA ARG A 32 -5.06 -3.93 5.28
C ARG A 32 -4.37 -5.24 5.62
N VAL A 33 -3.06 -5.26 5.83
CA VAL A 33 -2.31 -6.49 6.13
C VAL A 33 -2.22 -6.75 7.64
N GLU A 34 -1.87 -5.72 8.43
CA GLU A 34 -1.57 -5.84 9.87
C GLU A 34 -2.68 -5.29 10.77
N GLY A 35 -3.68 -4.57 10.23
CA GLY A 35 -4.73 -3.93 11.03
C GLY A 35 -4.29 -2.64 11.72
N THR A 36 -3.04 -2.22 11.55
CA THR A 36 -2.50 -0.98 12.15
C THR A 36 -3.04 0.25 11.44
N LEU A 37 -3.67 1.15 12.17
CA LEU A 37 -4.08 2.46 11.64
C LEU A 37 -2.90 3.41 11.68
N VAL A 38 -2.60 4.03 10.54
CA VAL A 38 -1.55 5.04 10.41
C VAL A 38 -2.21 6.36 10.02
N THR A 39 -1.96 7.39 10.83
CA THR A 39 -2.44 8.77 10.59
C THR A 39 -1.42 9.54 9.75
N SER A 40 -1.88 10.60 9.08
CA SER A 40 -0.97 11.52 8.38
C SER A 40 -0.02 12.17 9.39
N PRO A 41 1.30 12.18 9.14
CA PRO A 41 2.26 12.93 9.95
C PRO A 41 2.34 14.41 9.54
N TYR A 42 1.66 14.80 8.46
CA TYR A 42 1.73 16.13 7.88
C TYR A 42 0.70 17.08 8.50
N ALA A 43 1.01 18.38 8.44
CA ALA A 43 0.10 19.41 8.93
C ALA A 43 -1.17 19.43 8.05
N SER A 44 -2.35 19.43 8.68
CA SER A 44 -3.61 19.45 7.94
C SER A 44 -3.72 20.65 7.00
N GLY A 45 -4.13 20.40 5.75
CA GLY A 45 -4.23 21.42 4.70
C GLY A 45 -2.89 21.81 4.04
N SER A 46 -1.81 21.09 4.36
CA SER A 46 -0.55 21.20 3.61
C SER A 46 -0.59 20.38 2.31
N VAL A 47 0.29 20.72 1.37
CA VAL A 47 0.44 19.98 0.11
C VAL A 47 0.87 18.53 0.36
N GLU A 48 1.67 18.30 1.39
CA GLU A 48 2.10 16.98 1.80
C GLU A 48 0.95 16.15 2.37
N ASP A 49 0.05 16.76 3.15
CA ASP A 49 -1.15 16.10 3.67
C ASP A 49 -2.11 15.71 2.52
N ASP A 50 -2.29 16.60 1.54
CA ASP A 50 -3.07 16.30 0.33
C ASP A 50 -2.46 15.15 -0.49
N ALA A 51 -1.13 15.16 -0.65
CA ALA A 51 -0.41 14.08 -1.35
C ALA A 51 -0.51 12.75 -0.60
N PHE A 52 -0.41 12.77 0.74
CA PHE A 52 -0.61 11.60 1.59
C PHE A 52 -2.03 11.06 1.45
N PHE A 53 -3.04 11.93 1.51
CA PHE A 53 -4.43 11.53 1.31
C PHE A 53 -4.67 10.91 -0.08
N ALA A 54 -4.11 11.51 -1.14
CA ALA A 54 -4.18 10.96 -2.50
C ALA A 54 -3.55 9.56 -2.59
N GLY A 55 -2.41 9.34 -1.91
CA GLY A 55 -1.77 8.03 -1.79
C GLY A 55 -2.67 6.99 -1.13
N ARG A 56 -3.37 7.37 -0.05
CA ARG A 56 -4.34 6.49 0.62
C ARG A 56 -5.49 6.09 -0.31
N MET A 57 -6.02 7.05 -1.06
CA MET A 57 -7.11 6.78 -2.02
C MET A 57 -6.67 5.83 -3.14
N ARG A 58 -5.45 5.99 -3.65
CA ARG A 58 -4.85 5.05 -4.61
C ARG A 58 -4.74 3.65 -4.01
N ALA A 59 -4.19 3.50 -2.80
CA ALA A 59 -4.10 2.19 -2.15
C ALA A 59 -5.46 1.52 -1.91
N HIS A 60 -6.50 2.29 -1.58
CA HIS A 60 -7.86 1.75 -1.47
C HIS A 60 -8.37 1.21 -2.80
N ASN A 61 -8.06 1.86 -3.91
CA ASN A 61 -8.39 1.37 -5.24
C ASN A 61 -7.62 0.08 -5.56
N GLU A 62 -6.30 0.05 -5.32
CA GLU A 62 -5.48 -1.14 -5.56
C GLU A 62 -5.98 -2.35 -4.76
N PHE A 63 -6.24 -2.17 -3.47
CA PHE A 63 -6.73 -3.26 -2.64
C PHE A 63 -8.11 -3.75 -3.08
N ARG A 64 -8.99 -2.86 -3.55
CA ARG A 64 -10.30 -3.24 -4.08
C ARG A 64 -10.17 -4.05 -5.37
N ASN A 65 -9.28 -3.63 -6.28
CA ASN A 65 -9.03 -4.36 -7.52
C ASN A 65 -8.49 -5.76 -7.22
N LEU A 66 -7.52 -5.87 -6.30
CA LEU A 66 -7.03 -7.17 -5.84
C LEU A 66 -8.13 -8.04 -5.22
N LEU A 67 -9.03 -7.46 -4.42
CA LEU A 67 -10.17 -8.22 -3.91
C LEU A 67 -11.07 -8.72 -5.04
N ILE A 68 -11.34 -7.91 -6.06
CA ILE A 68 -12.15 -8.32 -7.22
C ILE A 68 -11.46 -9.47 -7.97
N GLU A 69 -10.16 -9.36 -8.23
CA GLU A 69 -9.35 -10.41 -8.88
C GLU A 69 -9.37 -11.73 -8.10
N HIS A 70 -9.47 -11.65 -6.78
CA HIS A 70 -9.52 -12.80 -5.88
C HIS A 70 -10.95 -13.16 -5.41
N ASN A 71 -11.99 -12.76 -6.15
CA ASN A 71 -13.40 -13.09 -5.85
C ASN A 71 -13.84 -12.72 -4.42
N GLY A 72 -13.30 -11.63 -3.88
CA GLY A 72 -13.56 -11.15 -2.52
C GLY A 72 -12.73 -11.85 -1.44
N ASP A 73 -11.88 -12.82 -1.77
CA ASP A 73 -11.01 -13.49 -0.80
C ASP A 73 -9.88 -12.55 -0.34
N ARG A 74 -10.09 -11.99 0.86
CA ARG A 74 -9.14 -11.13 1.54
C ARG A 74 -7.81 -11.82 1.82
N SER A 75 -7.81 -13.10 2.18
CA SER A 75 -6.59 -13.83 2.53
C SER A 75 -5.70 -13.99 1.31
N SER A 76 -6.30 -14.35 0.17
CA SER A 76 -5.60 -14.45 -1.12
C SER A 76 -5.06 -13.09 -1.59
N ALA A 77 -5.85 -12.02 -1.46
CA ALA A 77 -5.39 -10.66 -1.80
C ALA A 77 -4.18 -10.22 -0.94
N ILE A 78 -4.18 -10.52 0.36
CA ILE A 78 -3.04 -10.24 1.25
C ILE A 78 -1.82 -11.08 0.87
N ALA A 79 -2.01 -12.37 0.57
CA ALA A 79 -0.92 -13.24 0.14
C ALA A 79 -0.26 -12.72 -1.14
N LYS A 80 -1.05 -12.18 -2.09
CA LYS A 80 -0.54 -11.53 -3.30
C LYS A 80 0.31 -10.29 -2.98
N LEU A 81 -0.14 -9.43 -2.07
CA LEU A 81 0.65 -8.27 -1.61
C LEU A 81 1.98 -8.69 -0.97
N GLN A 82 1.96 -9.73 -0.13
CA GLN A 82 3.17 -10.28 0.50
C GLN A 82 4.14 -10.87 -0.54
N LEU A 83 3.61 -11.51 -1.60
CA LEU A 83 4.41 -11.99 -2.72
C LEU A 83 5.07 -10.84 -3.48
N LEU A 84 4.33 -9.77 -3.79
CA LEU A 84 4.86 -8.57 -4.46
C LEU A 84 5.95 -7.88 -3.64
N ALA A 85 5.83 -7.89 -2.31
CA ALA A 85 6.85 -7.39 -1.39
C ALA A 85 8.07 -8.33 -1.25
N GLY A 86 8.11 -9.46 -1.96
CA GLY A 86 9.20 -10.43 -1.90
C GLY A 86 9.25 -11.25 -0.60
N GLN A 87 8.17 -11.29 0.18
CA GLN A 87 8.15 -12.00 1.47
C GLN A 87 7.89 -13.51 1.35
N HIS A 88 7.48 -14.00 0.18
CA HIS A 88 7.23 -15.43 -0.07
C HIS A 88 8.49 -16.26 -0.41
N GLY A 89 9.69 -15.68 -0.24
CA GLY A 89 10.98 -16.35 -0.49
C GLY A 89 11.82 -16.69 0.75
N ARG A 90 11.34 -16.41 1.97
CA ARG A 90 12.11 -16.69 3.21
C ARG A 90 11.53 -17.86 4.01
N ARG A 91 11.30 -18.98 3.31
CA ARG A 91 11.42 -20.32 3.88
C ARG A 91 12.53 -21.02 3.10
N VAL A 92 13.77 -20.78 3.51
CA VAL A 92 14.93 -21.54 3.02
C VAL A 92 15.54 -22.21 4.24
N ALA A 93 15.44 -23.55 4.20
CA ALA A 93 16.19 -24.60 4.89
C ALA A 93 16.48 -24.44 6.40
#